data_AF-A0A5C5CSL3-F1
#
_entry.id   AF-A0A5C5CSL3-F1
#
_cell.length_a   1.000
_cell.length_b   1.000
_cell.length_c   1.000
_cell.angle_alpha   90.00
_cell.angle_beta   90.00
_cell.angle_gamma   90.00
#
_symmetry.space_group_name_H-M   'P 1'
#
loop_
_entity.id
_entity.type
_entity.pdbx_description
1 polymer ?
#
loop_
_entity_poly.entity_id
_entity_poly.type
_entity_poly.pdbx_seq_one_letter_code
_entity_poly.pdbx_strand_id
1 'polypeptide(L)' 'MASIDDQIAALEEAILTGAKKVIFHSGGTRREVEYHSLKDMREALADLRARKSRGPRTILAALD' A
#
# COMPACT_ATOMS: atom_id res chain seq x y z
N MET A 1 -3.70 3.62 -13.54
CA MET A 1 -2.76 3.62 -12.38
C MET A 1 -3.41 2.80 -11.29
N ALA A 2 -2.75 1.78 -10.74
CA ALA A 2 -3.27 1.27 -9.49
C ALA A 2 -2.85 2.20 -8.38
N SER A 3 -3.83 2.57 -7.58
CA SER A 3 -3.65 3.51 -6.50
C SER A 3 -3.02 2.82 -5.30
N ILE A 4 -2.38 3.59 -4.42
CA ILE A 4 -1.93 3.08 -3.11
C ILE A 4 -3.13 2.47 -2.36
N ASP A 5 -4.34 2.97 -2.59
CA ASP A 5 -5.60 2.41 -2.09
C ASP A 5 -5.86 0.96 -2.56
N ASP A 6 -5.68 0.66 -3.85
CA ASP A 6 -5.85 -0.72 -4.37
C ASP A 6 -4.88 -1.70 -3.68
N GLN A 7 -3.64 -1.25 -3.46
CA GLN A 7 -2.62 -2.05 -2.79
C GLN A 7 -2.94 -2.25 -1.30
N ILE A 8 -3.46 -1.22 -0.62
CA ILE A 8 -3.93 -1.30 0.76
C ILE A 8 -5.08 -2.31 0.87
N ALA A 9 -6.10 -2.20 0.02
CA ALA A 9 -7.25 -3.10 0.04
C ALA A 9 -6.86 -4.56 -0.18
N ALA A 10 -6.00 -4.83 -1.18
CA ALA A 10 -5.52 -6.19 -1.43
C ALA A 10 -4.74 -6.78 -0.24
N LEU A 11 -3.97 -5.94 0.46
CA LEU A 11 -3.18 -6.35 1.62
C LEU A 11 -4.08 -6.62 2.85
N GLU A 12 -5.12 -5.81 3.05
CA GLU A 12 -6.11 -6.01 4.11
C GLU A 12 -6.90 -7.31 3.92
N GLU A 13 -7.40 -7.56 2.70
CA GLU A 13 -8.10 -8.80 2.36
C GLU A 13 -7.20 -10.04 2.58
N ALA A 14 -5.93 -9.97 2.18
CA ALA A 14 -4.99 -11.06 2.39
C ALA A 14 -4.72 -11.32 3.88
N ILE A 15 -4.62 -10.27 4.70
CA ILE A 15 -4.48 -10.40 6.16
C ILE A 15 -5.74 -11.03 6.78
N LEU A 16 -6.94 -10.61 6.36
CA LEU A 16 -8.22 -11.15 6.85
C LEU A 16 -8.41 -12.62 6.50
N THR A 17 -8.01 -13.02 5.29
CA THR A 17 -8.08 -14.40 4.80
C THR A 17 -6.93 -15.28 5.29
N GLY A 18 -5.90 -14.70 5.91
CA GLY A 18 -4.68 -15.41 6.31
C GLY A 18 -3.78 -15.79 5.13
N ALA A 19 -4.03 -15.24 3.95
CA ALA A 19 -3.22 -15.45 2.77
C ALA A 19 -1.89 -14.71 2.91
N LYS A 20 -0.77 -15.41 2.76
CA LYS A 20 0.57 -14.80 2.74
C LYS A 20 0.91 -14.12 1.41
N LYS A 21 0.08 -14.31 0.41
CA LYS A 21 0.32 -13.90 -0.97
C LYS A 21 -0.69 -12.83 -1.37
N VAL A 22 -0.19 -11.67 -1.77
CA VAL A 22 -1.00 -10.51 -2.15
C VAL A 22 -0.78 -10.21 -3.62
N ILE A 23 -1.88 -10.08 -4.36
CA ILE A 23 -1.88 -9.81 -5.78
C ILE A 23 -2.61 -8.49 -5.99
N PHE A 24 -1.93 -7.52 -6.60
CA PHE A 24 -2.49 -6.22 -6.91
C PHE A 24 -1.98 -5.75 -8.26
N HIS A 25 -2.77 -4.93 -8.94
CA HIS A 25 -2.29 -4.28 -10.16
C HIS A 25 -1.47 -3.05 -9.76
N SER A 26 -0.48 -2.64 -10.54
CA SER A 26 0.27 -1.38 -10.38
C SER A 26 0.77 -0.92 -11.74
N GLY A 27 0.42 0.31 -12.13
CA GLY A 27 0.80 0.86 -13.43
C GLY A 27 0.40 0.03 -14.66
N GLY A 28 -0.69 -0.76 -14.58
CA GLY A 28 -1.12 -1.66 -15.68
C GLY A 28 -0.44 -3.03 -15.68
N THR A 29 0.47 -3.29 -14.73
CA THR A 29 1.12 -4.59 -14.55
C THR A 29 0.56 -5.28 -13.30
N ARG A 30 0.35 -6.59 -13.36
CA ARG A 30 0.02 -7.40 -12.18
C ARG A 30 1.28 -7.61 -11.35
N ARG A 31 1.23 -7.23 -10.08
CA ARG A 31 2.26 -7.52 -9.08
C ARG A 31 1.76 -8.55 -8.09
N GLU A 32 2.67 -9.40 -7.70
CA GLU A 32 2.45 -10.48 -6.77
C GLU A 32 3.57 -10.43 -5.73
N VAL A 33 3.18 -10.34 -4.47
CA VAL A 33 4.10 -10.22 -3.34
C VAL A 33 3.74 -11.30 -2.34
N GLU A 34 4.70 -12.17 -2.04
CA GLU A 34 4.57 -13.15 -0.97
C GLU A 34 5.30 -12.63 0.27
N TYR A 35 4.62 -12.67 1.41
CA TYR A 35 5.12 -12.24 2.70
C TYR A 35 5.44 -13.46 3.57
N HIS A 36 6.54 -13.41 4.32
CA HIS A 36 6.96 -14.53 5.15
C HIS A 36 6.03 -14.72 6.38
N SER A 37 5.48 -13.63 6.90
CA SER A 37 4.59 -13.63 8.06
C SER A 37 3.46 -12.59 7.97
N LEU A 38 2.41 -12.79 8.77
CA LEU A 38 1.34 -11.80 8.96
C LEU A 38 1.85 -10.50 9.58
N LYS A 39 2.95 -10.56 10.34
CA LYS A 39 3.59 -9.37 10.89
C LYS A 39 4.14 -8.49 9.76
N ASP A 40 4.86 -9.09 8.82
CA ASP A 40 5.42 -8.38 7.66
C ASP A 40 4.32 -7.73 6.81
N MET A 41 3.18 -8.42 6.67
CA MET A 41 2.02 -7.86 5.97
C MET A 41 1.45 -6.62 6.68
N ARG A 42 1.35 -6.65 8.02
CA ARG A 42 0.89 -5.50 8.81
C ARG A 42 1.87 -4.34 8.77
N GLU A 43 3.17 -4.60 8.80
CA GLU A 43 4.21 -3.58 8.64
C GLU A 43 4.13 -2.92 7.25
N ALA A 44 3.99 -3.73 6.19
CA ALA A 44 3.79 -3.21 4.84
C ALA A 44 2.50 -2.38 4.70
N LEU A 45 1.42 -2.77 5.39
CA LEU A 45 0.17 -2.01 5.42
C LEU A 45 0.35 -0.65 6.09
N ALA A 46 1.07 -0.61 7.22
CA ALA A 46 1.36 0.62 7.93
C ALA A 46 2.20 1.59 7.07
N ASP A 47 3.22 1.06 6.39
CA ASP A 47 4.05 1.85 5.46
C ASP A 47 3.25 2.41 4.29
N LEU A 48 2.36 1.61 3.68
CA LEU A 48 1.50 2.09 2.60
C LEU A 48 0.55 3.20 3.06
N ARG A 49 -0.05 3.07 4.25
CA ARG A 49 -0.90 4.10 4.85
C ARG A 49 -0.11 5.37 5.17
N ALA A 50 1.12 5.24 5.67
CA ALA A 50 2.02 6.37 5.92
C ALA A 50 2.39 7.09 4.61
N ARG A 51 2.68 6.35 3.53
CA ARG A 51 2.97 6.90 2.20
C ARG A 51 1.76 7.62 1.61
N LYS A 52 0.56 7.07 1.78
CA LYS A 52 -0.70 7.73 1.39
C LYS A 52 -0.90 9.05 2.13
N SER A 53 -0.67 9.07 3.45
CA SER A 53 -0.76 10.28 4.28
C SER A 53 0.33 11.31 3.95
N ARG A 54 1.49 10.87 3.46
CA ARG A 54 2.61 11.73 3.04
C ARG A 54 2.48 12.21 1.58
N GLY A 55 1.28 12.18 1.00
CA GLY A 55 0.95 12.86 -0.26
C GLY A 55 1.44 14.31 -0.27
N PRO A 56 1.65 14.91 -1.47
CA PRO A 56 2.53 16.06 -1.66
C PRO A 56 2.24 17.12 -0.60
N ARG A 57 3.22 17.32 0.30
CA ARG A 57 3.28 18.54 1.10
C ARG A 57 3.46 19.66 0.09
N THR A 58 2.36 20.23 -0.39
CA THR A 58 2.38 21.56 -0.96
C THR A 58 2.87 22.46 0.17
N ILE A 59 4.18 22.67 0.21
CA ILE A 59 4.79 23.71 1.01
C ILE A 59 4.28 24.99 0.34
N LEU A 60 3.19 25.54 0.87
CA LEU A 60 2.67 26.85 0.51
C LEU A 60 3.64 27.89 1.10
N ALA A 61 4.85 27.96 0.54
CA ALA A 61 5.80 29.03 0.79
C ALA A 61 5.80 29.92 -0.45
N ALA A 62 4.89 30.91 -0.46
CA ALA A 62 5.06 32.22 -1.09
C ALA A 62 3.70 32.93 -1.12
N LEU A 63 3.52 33.89 -0.22
CA LEU A 63 2.87 35.14 -0.58
C LEU A 63 3.58 36.22 0.23
N ASP A 64 4.64 36.76 -0.36
CA ASP A 64 5.18 38.09 -0.06
C ASP A 64 4.48 39.09 -0.99
#